data_AF-A0A1Q3BM29-F1
#
_entry.id   AF-A0A1Q3BM29-F1
#
_cell.length_a   1.000
_cell.length_b   1.000
_cell.length_c   1.000
_cell.angle_alpha   90.00
_cell.angle_beta   90.00
_cell.angle_gamma   90.00
#
_symmetry.space_group_name_H-M   'P 1'
#
loop_
_entity.id
_entity.type
_entity.pdbx_description
1 polymer ?
#
loop_
_entity_poly.entity_id
_entity_poly.type
_entity_poly.pdbx_seq_one_letter_code
_entity_poly.pdbx_strand_id
1 'polypeptide(L)'
;FYEFILVDTDYIKISPKTDPNNPELITHTSVFIQKIITIAQWGQPPHHYKQFSSSFDIPAYNYFDYIQAWHAAFLFQNIEDRHSWFFCFDKTFNPKQLIPYWFMDWWTFYGPNQEILPPSLEEALYTFVNNTDDNPFCPIMASFFIHCRLSWITYWDYTIEEALRTLATLHRQSWTKWWNKY
;
A
#
# COMPACT_ATOMS: atom_id res chain seq x y z
N PHE A 1 -11.32 2.96 -11.83
CA PHE A 1 -11.61 1.51 -11.72
C PHE A 1 -10.87 0.88 -10.54
N TYR A 2 -9.53 0.75 -10.56
CA TYR A 2 -8.80 0.08 -9.47
C TYR A 2 -8.96 0.74 -8.09
N GLU A 3 -8.87 2.07 -7.99
CA GLU A 3 -9.18 2.78 -6.74
C GLU A 3 -10.59 2.45 -6.23
N PHE A 4 -11.55 2.39 -7.16
CA PHE A 4 -12.95 2.09 -6.86
C PHE A 4 -13.12 0.66 -6.31
N ILE A 5 -12.38 -0.32 -6.83
CA ILE A 5 -12.32 -1.68 -6.27
C ILE A 5 -11.86 -1.66 -4.81
N LEU A 6 -10.80 -0.90 -4.49
CA LEU A 6 -10.27 -0.85 -3.13
C LEU A 6 -11.31 -0.25 -2.16
N VAL A 7 -11.96 0.85 -2.55
CA VAL A 7 -12.92 1.57 -1.70
C VAL A 7 -14.26 0.81 -1.57
N ASP A 8 -14.72 0.13 -2.63
CA ASP A 8 -15.98 -0.63 -2.62
C ASP A 8 -16.01 -1.77 -1.59
N THR A 9 -14.85 -2.27 -1.19
CA THR A 9 -14.76 -3.31 -0.16
C THR A 9 -15.03 -2.80 1.26
N ASP A 10 -15.14 -1.48 1.46
CA ASP A 10 -15.20 -0.80 2.77
C ASP A 10 -14.02 -1.14 3.72
N TYR A 11 -12.94 -1.73 3.19
CA TYR A 11 -11.78 -2.15 3.96
C TYR A 11 -10.54 -1.30 3.71
N ILE A 12 -10.64 -0.35 2.78
CA ILE A 12 -9.62 0.62 2.47
C ILE A 12 -10.30 1.95 2.30
N LYS A 13 -9.87 2.94 3.09
CA LYS A 13 -10.32 4.32 2.91
C LYS A 13 -9.22 5.12 2.21
N ILE A 14 -9.59 5.78 1.12
CA ILE A 14 -8.71 6.64 0.34
C ILE A 14 -9.19 8.08 0.51
N SER A 15 -8.27 8.97 0.90
CA SER A 15 -8.56 10.36 1.23
C SER A 15 -7.56 11.29 0.52
N PRO A 16 -7.85 11.74 -0.71
CA PRO A 16 -7.00 12.69 -1.41
C PRO A 16 -6.97 14.05 -0.69
N LYS A 17 -5.84 14.73 -0.79
CA LYS A 17 -5.61 16.08 -0.29
C LYS A 17 -5.16 16.96 -1.44
N THR A 18 -5.86 18.06 -1.63
CA THR A 18 -5.63 19.01 -2.72
C THR A 18 -4.79 20.18 -2.25
N ASP A 19 -4.09 20.84 -3.17
CA ASP A 19 -3.39 22.08 -2.88
C ASP A 19 -4.41 23.18 -2.48
N PRO A 20 -4.19 23.92 -1.39
CA PRO A 20 -5.08 25.01 -0.98
C PRO A 20 -5.22 26.13 -2.03
N ASN A 21 -4.20 26.34 -2.85
CA ASN A 21 -4.15 27.33 -3.92
C ASN A 21 -4.55 26.76 -5.28
N ASN A 22 -4.54 25.43 -5.45
CA ASN A 22 -4.99 24.75 -6.65
C ASN A 22 -5.82 23.48 -6.29
N PRO A 23 -7.15 23.61 -6.13
CA PRO A 23 -8.02 22.50 -5.75
C PRO A 23 -8.05 21.31 -6.73
N GLU A 24 -7.63 21.49 -7.98
CA GLU A 24 -7.53 20.41 -8.97
C GLU A 24 -6.25 19.57 -8.78
N LEU A 25 -5.25 20.11 -8.08
CA LEU A 25 -3.98 19.43 -7.84
C LEU A 25 -4.04 18.60 -6.57
N ILE A 26 -4.13 17.28 -6.72
CA ILE A 26 -3.95 16.34 -5.61
C ILE A 26 -2.46 16.24 -5.28
N THR A 27 -2.07 16.72 -4.10
CA THR A 27 -0.66 16.74 -3.65
C THR A 27 -0.26 15.44 -2.98
N HIS A 28 -1.16 14.89 -2.17
CA HIS A 28 -0.95 13.61 -1.50
C HIS A 28 -2.27 12.93 -1.21
N THR A 29 -2.24 11.62 -1.03
CA THR A 29 -3.42 10.81 -0.73
C THR A 29 -3.15 9.92 0.47
N SER A 30 -4.02 10.01 1.49
CA SER A 30 -3.97 9.11 2.65
C SER A 30 -4.75 7.83 2.38
N VAL A 31 -4.15 6.69 2.73
CA VAL A 31 -4.70 5.34 2.60
C VAL A 31 -4.74 4.72 3.99
N PHE A 32 -5.95 4.40 4.45
CA PHE A 32 -6.19 3.75 5.72
C PHE A 32 -6.60 2.30 5.46
N ILE A 33 -5.72 1.37 5.80
CA ILE A 33 -5.93 -0.06 5.59
C ILE A 33 -6.67 -0.62 6.80
N GLN A 34 -7.93 -1.04 6.61
CA GLN A 34 -8.78 -1.57 7.67
C GLN A 34 -8.83 -3.10 7.67
N LYS A 35 -8.69 -3.73 6.50
CA LYS A 35 -8.61 -5.19 6.35
C LYS A 35 -8.01 -5.54 4.99
N ILE A 36 -7.34 -6.69 4.90
CA ILE A 36 -6.84 -7.22 3.62
C ILE A 36 -7.60 -8.50 3.32
N ILE A 37 -8.43 -8.51 2.29
CA ILE A 37 -9.27 -9.68 1.98
C ILE A 37 -8.40 -10.85 1.52
N THR A 38 -8.54 -11.99 2.19
CA THR A 38 -7.94 -13.26 1.74
C THR A 38 -8.85 -13.95 0.72
N ILE A 39 -8.28 -14.87 -0.08
CA ILE A 39 -9.07 -15.66 -1.04
C ILE A 39 -10.18 -16.49 -0.34
N ALA A 40 -9.92 -16.95 0.88
CA ALA A 40 -10.90 -17.69 1.67
C ALA A 40 -12.06 -16.78 2.12
N GLN A 41 -11.76 -15.54 2.49
CA GLN A 41 -12.76 -14.53 2.86
C GLN A 41 -13.52 -14.01 1.64
N TRP A 42 -12.89 -13.99 0.46
CA TRP A 42 -13.53 -13.57 -0.78
C TRP A 42 -14.71 -14.48 -1.15
N GLY A 43 -14.55 -15.78 -0.91
CA GLY A 43 -15.49 -16.84 -1.28
C GLY A 43 -15.02 -17.62 -2.52
N GLN A 44 -15.60 -18.81 -2.72
CA GLN A 44 -15.32 -19.65 -3.88
C GLN A 44 -16.49 -19.64 -4.89
N PRO A 45 -16.18 -19.71 -6.19
CA PRO A 45 -14.86 -19.58 -6.80
C PRO A 45 -14.37 -18.11 -6.92
N PRO A 46 -13.05 -17.86 -6.84
CA PRO A 46 -12.46 -16.51 -6.80
C PRO A 46 -12.63 -15.72 -8.11
N HIS A 47 -12.89 -16.40 -9.22
CA HIS A 47 -13.12 -15.80 -10.53
C HIS A 47 -14.56 -15.30 -10.73
N HIS A 48 -15.47 -15.59 -9.80
CA HIS A 48 -16.81 -15.02 -9.88
C HIS A 48 -16.78 -13.52 -9.59
N TYR A 49 -17.42 -12.79 -10.48
CA TYR A 49 -17.55 -11.35 -10.39
C TYR A 49 -18.53 -10.94 -9.28
N LYS A 50 -18.13 -9.94 -8.50
CA LYS A 50 -19.00 -9.15 -7.63
C LYS A 50 -19.36 -7.86 -8.35
N GLN A 51 -20.60 -7.44 -8.19
CA GLN A 51 -21.03 -6.12 -8.66
C GLN A 51 -20.54 -5.07 -7.67
N PHE A 52 -20.21 -3.88 -8.18
CA PHE A 52 -19.96 -2.75 -7.30
C PHE A 52 -21.21 -2.39 -6.49
N SER A 53 -21.01 -1.94 -5.25
CA SER A 53 -22.08 -1.41 -4.40
C SER A 53 -22.69 -0.11 -4.97
N SER A 54 -21.89 0.64 -5.74
CA SER A 54 -22.24 1.90 -6.38
C SER A 54 -22.11 1.80 -7.90
N SER A 55 -22.86 2.64 -8.64
CA SER A 55 -22.83 2.64 -10.11
C SER A 55 -21.43 2.98 -10.63
N PHE A 56 -20.90 2.14 -11.52
CA PHE A 56 -19.62 2.33 -12.20
C PHE A 56 -19.72 1.78 -13.64
N ASP A 57 -19.00 2.39 -14.59
CA ASP A 57 -19.08 2.02 -16.01
C ASP A 57 -18.71 0.56 -16.26
N ILE A 58 -17.74 0.05 -15.50
CA ILE A 58 -17.40 -1.37 -15.46
C ILE A 58 -18.18 -1.99 -14.29
N PRO A 59 -19.19 -2.84 -14.53
CA PRO A 59 -20.16 -3.15 -13.49
C PRO A 59 -19.63 -4.09 -12.40
N ALA A 60 -18.55 -4.84 -12.69
CA ALA A 60 -18.15 -5.94 -11.85
C ALA A 60 -16.63 -6.16 -11.81
N TYR A 61 -16.17 -6.83 -10.75
CA TYR A 61 -14.77 -7.17 -10.51
C TYR A 61 -14.67 -8.50 -9.73
N ASN A 62 -13.57 -9.21 -9.87
CA ASN A 62 -13.30 -10.46 -9.15
C ASN A 62 -12.12 -10.32 -8.17
N TYR A 63 -11.72 -11.42 -7.53
CA TYR A 63 -10.64 -11.39 -6.55
C TYR A 63 -9.27 -11.03 -7.16
N PHE A 64 -9.02 -11.42 -8.40
CA PHE A 64 -7.77 -11.10 -9.10
C PHE A 64 -7.73 -9.61 -9.49
N ASP A 65 -8.87 -9.03 -9.87
CA ASP A 65 -8.99 -7.59 -10.07
C ASP A 65 -8.71 -6.83 -8.76
N TYR A 66 -9.18 -7.36 -7.61
CA TYR A 66 -8.86 -6.80 -6.29
C TYR A 66 -7.37 -6.87 -5.96
N ILE A 67 -6.68 -7.99 -6.23
CA ILE A 67 -5.21 -8.07 -6.07
C ILE A 67 -4.54 -7.05 -6.99
N GLN A 68 -4.94 -6.98 -8.26
CA GLN A 68 -4.37 -6.04 -9.22
C GLN A 68 -4.63 -4.59 -8.83
N ALA A 69 -5.76 -4.30 -8.19
CA ALA A 69 -6.09 -2.97 -7.71
C ALA A 69 -5.08 -2.45 -6.70
N TRP A 70 -4.53 -3.30 -5.82
CA TRP A 70 -3.46 -2.92 -4.90
C TRP A 70 -2.19 -2.46 -5.62
N HIS A 71 -1.85 -3.09 -6.75
CA HIS A 71 -0.65 -2.69 -7.51
C HIS A 71 -0.90 -1.50 -8.43
N ALA A 72 -2.12 -1.33 -8.93
CA ALA A 72 -2.43 -0.33 -9.95
C ALA A 72 -2.96 0.99 -9.39
N ALA A 73 -3.73 0.98 -8.29
CA ALA A 73 -4.30 2.20 -7.72
C ALA A 73 -3.23 3.19 -7.25
N PHE A 74 -2.14 2.67 -6.68
CA PHE A 74 -1.05 3.50 -6.15
C PHE A 74 -0.04 3.97 -7.21
N LEU A 75 -0.35 3.76 -8.49
CA LEU A 75 0.38 4.32 -9.64
C LEU A 75 -0.22 5.65 -10.10
N PHE A 76 -1.18 6.23 -9.39
CA PHE A 76 -1.56 7.62 -9.66
C PHE A 76 -0.35 8.55 -9.42
N GLN A 77 -0.22 9.52 -10.31
CA GLN A 77 0.73 10.62 -10.26
C GLN A 77 -0.02 11.89 -10.63
N ASN A 78 0.37 13.02 -10.03
CA ASN A 78 -0.22 14.31 -10.37
C ASN A 78 0.51 14.95 -11.57
N ILE A 79 -0.05 16.04 -12.08
CA ILE A 79 0.51 16.75 -13.25
C ILE A 79 1.90 17.35 -13.02
N GLU A 80 2.38 17.39 -11.78
CA GLU A 80 3.69 17.92 -11.41
C GLU A 80 4.71 16.81 -11.08
N ASP A 81 4.32 15.53 -11.23
CA ASP A 81 5.12 14.37 -10.85
C ASP A 81 5.57 14.37 -9.38
N ARG A 82 4.75 14.93 -8.49
CA ARG A 82 5.06 15.16 -7.07
C ARG A 82 4.05 14.57 -6.09
N HIS A 83 3.21 13.66 -6.55
CA HIS A 83 2.24 12.99 -5.69
C HIS A 83 2.93 12.03 -4.71
N SER A 84 2.40 11.97 -3.50
CA SER A 84 2.81 11.00 -2.49
C SER A 84 1.62 10.30 -1.85
N TRP A 85 1.85 9.05 -1.46
CA TRP A 85 0.88 8.23 -0.75
C TRP A 85 1.29 8.13 0.71
N PHE A 86 0.32 8.36 1.59
CA PHE A 86 0.48 8.18 3.03
C PHE A 86 -0.28 6.93 3.45
N PHE A 87 0.42 5.88 3.87
CA PHE A 87 -0.18 4.63 4.29
C PHE A 87 -0.20 4.51 5.81
N CYS A 88 -1.30 3.96 6.32
CA CYS A 88 -1.41 3.55 7.72
C CYS A 88 -2.38 2.38 7.88
N PHE A 89 -2.12 1.53 8.87
CA PHE A 89 -3.10 0.56 9.33
C PHE A 89 -4.10 1.27 10.24
N ASP A 90 -5.38 1.22 9.89
CA ASP A 90 -6.44 1.86 10.66
C ASP A 90 -6.57 1.22 12.05
N LYS A 91 -7.12 1.95 13.01
CA LYS A 91 -7.41 1.42 14.36
C LYS A 91 -8.33 0.18 14.34
N THR A 92 -9.15 0.00 13.29
CA THR A 92 -10.01 -1.18 13.12
C THR A 92 -9.27 -2.38 12.55
N PHE A 93 -8.03 -2.22 12.07
CA PHE A 93 -7.24 -3.32 11.55
C PHE A 93 -6.95 -4.35 12.66
N ASN A 94 -7.22 -5.62 12.35
CA ASN A 94 -6.92 -6.72 13.26
C ASN A 94 -5.45 -7.15 13.07
N PRO A 95 -4.55 -6.92 14.04
CA PRO A 95 -3.13 -7.26 13.89
C PRO A 95 -2.88 -8.78 13.84
N LYS A 96 -3.86 -9.61 14.23
CA LYS A 96 -3.79 -11.08 14.16
C LYS A 96 -4.39 -11.63 12.86
N GLN A 97 -4.81 -10.77 11.93
CA GLN A 97 -5.35 -11.23 10.67
C GLN A 97 -4.28 -12.02 9.90
N LEU A 98 -4.68 -13.13 9.28
CA LEU A 98 -3.84 -13.78 8.27
C LEU A 98 -3.64 -12.81 7.10
N ILE A 99 -2.39 -12.51 6.78
CA ILE A 99 -2.05 -11.64 5.66
C ILE A 99 -1.74 -12.50 4.42
N PRO A 100 -2.36 -12.23 3.26
CA PRO A 100 -2.07 -12.98 2.04
C PRO A 100 -0.62 -12.78 1.55
N TYR A 101 -0.05 -13.81 0.91
CA TYR A 101 1.29 -13.73 0.32
C TYR A 101 1.42 -12.62 -0.74
N TRP A 102 0.43 -12.44 -1.60
CA TRP A 102 0.46 -11.37 -2.62
C TRP A 102 0.56 -9.98 -1.98
N PHE A 103 0.06 -9.80 -0.75
CA PHE A 103 0.21 -8.53 -0.04
C PHE A 103 1.63 -8.37 0.52
N MET A 104 2.28 -9.47 0.91
CA MET A 104 3.70 -9.44 1.27
C MET A 104 4.58 -9.14 0.06
N ASP A 105 4.24 -9.66 -1.12
CA ASP A 105 4.91 -9.27 -2.36
C ASP A 105 4.70 -7.77 -2.63
N TRP A 106 3.48 -7.25 -2.49
CA TRP A 106 3.20 -5.82 -2.57
C TRP A 106 4.01 -4.99 -1.55
N TRP A 107 4.14 -5.48 -0.31
CA TRP A 107 4.93 -4.84 0.75
C TRP A 107 6.40 -4.71 0.36
N THR A 108 6.97 -5.62 -0.43
CA THR A 108 8.38 -5.47 -0.86
C THR A 108 8.62 -4.24 -1.73
N PHE A 109 7.60 -3.72 -2.40
CA PHE A 109 7.69 -2.52 -3.26
C PHE A 109 7.23 -1.24 -2.56
N TYR A 110 6.14 -1.32 -1.80
CA TYR A 110 5.49 -0.15 -1.20
C TYR A 110 5.65 -0.07 0.32
N GLY A 111 6.12 -1.15 0.94
CA GLY A 111 6.35 -1.22 2.36
C GLY A 111 7.68 -0.55 2.78
N PRO A 112 7.74 -0.05 4.01
CA PRO A 112 8.96 0.48 4.60
C PRO A 112 10.01 -0.61 4.82
N ASN A 113 11.29 -0.22 4.69
CA ASN A 113 12.44 -1.02 5.09
C ASN A 113 13.00 -0.53 6.43
N GLN A 114 14.01 -1.20 6.97
CA GLN A 114 14.60 -0.80 8.26
C GLN A 114 15.32 0.56 8.20
N GLU A 115 15.88 0.92 7.05
CA GLU A 115 16.72 2.12 6.87
C GLU A 115 15.97 3.44 7.10
N ILE A 116 14.63 3.43 6.95
CA ILE A 116 13.84 4.63 7.20
C ILE A 116 13.52 4.84 8.68
N LEU A 117 13.75 3.85 9.54
CA LEU A 117 13.34 3.93 10.94
C LEU A 117 14.20 4.94 11.70
N PRO A 118 13.60 5.81 12.53
CA PRO A 118 14.36 6.60 13.49
C PRO A 118 14.96 5.69 14.58
N PRO A 119 16.06 6.09 15.24
CA PRO A 119 16.74 5.26 16.24
C PRO A 119 15.83 4.73 17.36
N SER A 120 14.87 5.53 17.82
CA SER A 120 13.91 5.11 18.85
C SER A 120 13.02 3.94 18.41
N LEU A 121 12.69 3.84 17.11
CA LEU A 121 11.92 2.73 16.57
C LEU A 121 12.79 1.52 16.24
N GLU A 122 14.09 1.69 16.00
CA GLU A 122 15.01 0.56 15.88
C GLU A 122 15.13 -0.21 17.20
N GLU A 123 15.23 0.50 18.33
CA GLU A 123 15.23 -0.13 19.66
C GLU A 123 13.91 -0.88 19.95
N ALA A 124 12.78 -0.27 19.56
CA ALA A 124 11.46 -0.90 19.65
C ALA A 124 11.35 -2.13 18.75
N LEU A 125 11.88 -2.08 17.52
CA LEU A 125 11.94 -3.21 16.61
C LEU A 125 12.77 -4.35 17.19
N TYR A 126 13.95 -4.06 17.76
CA TYR A 126 14.79 -5.07 18.41
C TYR A 126 14.05 -5.75 19.57
N THR A 127 13.35 -4.96 20.39
CA THR A 127 12.53 -5.49 21.48
C THR A 127 11.39 -6.35 20.93
N PHE A 128 10.73 -5.91 19.86
CA PHE A 128 9.65 -6.66 19.20
C PHE A 128 10.13 -8.00 18.65
N VAL A 129 11.26 -8.02 17.94
CA VAL A 129 11.88 -9.24 17.39
C VAL A 129 12.17 -10.27 18.48
N ASN A 130 12.72 -9.83 19.62
CA ASN A 130 13.06 -10.74 20.72
C ASN A 130 11.85 -11.32 21.46
N ASN A 131 10.67 -10.73 21.28
CA ASN A 131 9.43 -11.13 21.96
C ASN A 131 8.37 -11.69 21.00
N THR A 132 8.72 -11.87 19.72
CA THR A 132 7.81 -12.35 18.68
C THR A 132 8.39 -13.60 18.05
N ASP A 133 7.57 -14.65 17.94
CA ASP A 133 7.96 -15.85 17.22
C ASP A 133 8.18 -15.54 15.74
N ASP A 134 9.23 -16.12 15.17
CA ASP A 134 9.52 -15.94 13.75
C ASP A 134 8.38 -16.54 12.90
N ASN A 135 7.87 -15.73 11.98
CA ASN A 135 6.84 -16.14 11.03
C ASN A 135 7.44 -16.04 9.61
N PRO A 136 7.81 -17.17 8.99
CA PRO A 136 8.44 -17.15 7.66
C PRO A 136 7.52 -16.59 6.57
N PHE A 137 6.23 -16.43 6.86
CA PHE A 137 5.21 -15.98 5.93
C PHE A 137 4.88 -14.48 6.04
N CYS A 138 5.42 -13.79 7.04
CA CYS A 138 5.19 -12.36 7.25
C CYS A 138 6.49 -11.70 7.72
N PRO A 139 7.17 -10.90 6.87
CA PRO A 139 8.41 -10.22 7.25
C PRO A 139 8.25 -9.47 8.57
N ILE A 140 9.28 -9.54 9.41
CA ILE A 140 9.24 -8.94 10.75
C ILE A 140 8.91 -7.44 10.72
N MET A 141 9.38 -6.74 9.69
CA MET A 141 9.06 -5.33 9.43
C MET A 141 7.56 -5.10 9.21
N ALA A 142 6.91 -5.94 8.39
CA ALA A 142 5.46 -5.84 8.18
C ALA A 142 4.69 -6.11 9.48
N SER A 143 5.09 -7.16 10.21
CA SER A 143 4.51 -7.51 11.51
C SER A 143 4.64 -6.37 12.52
N PHE A 144 5.82 -5.74 12.59
CA PHE A 144 6.08 -4.60 13.47
C PHE A 144 5.22 -3.38 13.11
N PHE A 145 5.16 -3.01 11.82
CA PHE A 145 4.34 -1.88 11.38
C PHE A 145 2.84 -2.11 11.60
N ILE A 146 2.35 -3.34 11.40
CA ILE A 146 0.98 -3.73 11.71
C ILE A 146 0.72 -3.65 13.21
N HIS A 147 1.61 -4.22 14.02
CA HIS A 147 1.46 -4.30 15.47
C HIS A 147 1.45 -2.90 16.11
N CYS A 148 2.43 -2.07 15.75
CA CYS A 148 2.59 -0.72 16.26
C CYS A 148 1.70 0.31 15.54
N ARG A 149 0.97 -0.10 14.49
CA ARG A 149 0.15 0.77 13.63
C ARG A 149 0.90 1.99 13.11
N LEU A 150 2.12 1.74 12.67
CA LEU A 150 3.00 2.77 12.16
C LEU A 150 2.52 3.22 10.78
N SER A 151 2.75 4.50 10.50
CA SER A 151 2.44 5.11 9.21
C SER A 151 3.72 5.37 8.43
N TRP A 152 3.62 5.36 7.10
CA TRP A 152 4.75 5.65 6.23
C TRP A 152 4.30 6.39 4.97
N ILE A 153 5.24 7.07 4.33
CA ILE A 153 5.02 7.74 3.06
C ILE A 153 5.69 6.92 1.97
N THR A 154 5.02 6.76 0.83
CA THR A 154 5.62 6.25 -0.40
C THR A 154 5.45 7.27 -1.51
N TYR A 155 6.44 7.38 -2.38
CA TYR A 155 6.30 8.07 -3.65
C TYR A 155 7.13 7.32 -4.68
N TRP A 156 6.86 7.57 -5.95
CA TRP A 156 7.61 6.98 -7.03
C TRP A 156 7.81 8.01 -8.13
N ASP A 157 8.85 7.82 -8.91
CA ASP A 157 9.24 8.66 -10.04
C ASP A 157 9.84 7.77 -11.13
N TYR A 158 10.02 8.33 -12.31
CA TYR A 158 10.69 7.65 -13.41
C TYR A 158 12.19 7.96 -13.40
N THR A 159 12.99 6.91 -13.59
CA THR A 159 14.42 7.03 -13.82
C THR A 159 14.78 6.42 -15.17
N ILE A 160 15.72 7.06 -15.85
CA ILE A 160 16.25 6.55 -17.12
C ILE A 160 17.61 5.94 -16.81
N GLU A 161 17.73 4.64 -17.07
CA GLU A 161 19.00 3.94 -16.97
C GLU A 161 19.63 3.84 -18.36
N GLU A 162 20.80 4.45 -18.51
CA GLU A 162 21.62 4.39 -19.71
C GLU A 162 22.91 3.62 -19.40
N ALA A 163 23.09 2.47 -20.04
CA ALA A 163 24.36 1.75 -20.02
C ALA A 163 25.01 1.75 -21.41
N LEU A 164 26.35 1.71 -21.42
CA LEU A 164 27.13 1.74 -22.66
C LEU A 164 26.78 0.49 -23.49
N ARG A 165 26.20 0.70 -24.69
CA ARG A 165 25.77 -0.33 -25.67
C ARG A 165 24.40 -0.98 -25.41
N THR A 166 23.55 -0.42 -24.54
CA THR A 166 22.14 -0.82 -24.39
C THR A 166 21.21 0.34 -24.72
N LEU A 167 19.99 0.04 -25.17
CA LEU A 167 18.95 1.05 -25.31
C LEU A 167 18.62 1.63 -23.91
N ALA A 168 18.37 2.93 -23.85
CA ALA A 168 17.90 3.57 -22.62
C ALA A 168 16.62 2.88 -22.15
N THR A 169 16.57 2.59 -20.85
CA THR A 169 15.43 1.91 -20.23
C THR A 169 14.76 2.83 -19.23
N LEU A 170 13.44 2.96 -19.34
CA LEU A 170 12.63 3.73 -18.40
C LEU A 170 12.21 2.79 -17.27
N HIS A 171 12.60 3.13 -16.05
CA HIS A 171 12.26 2.39 -14.85
C HIS A 171 11.41 3.26 -13.94
N ARG A 172 10.52 2.61 -13.19
CA ARG A 172 9.84 3.25 -12.06
C ARG A 172 10.64 2.95 -10.81
N GLN A 173 11.15 3.99 -10.16
CA GLN A 173 11.79 3.88 -8.87
C GLN A 173 10.84 4.34 -7.78
N SER A 174 10.74 3.56 -6.71
CA SER A 174 9.88 3.85 -5.56
C SER A 174 10.75 4.15 -4.35
N TRP A 175 10.30 5.06 -3.50
CA TRP A 175 10.94 5.40 -2.25
C TRP A 175 9.93 5.39 -1.13
N THR A 176 10.41 5.01 0.06
CA THR A 176 9.64 5.10 1.29
C THR A 176 10.31 6.07 2.25
N LYS A 177 9.51 6.78 3.03
CA LYS A 177 9.97 7.72 4.05
C LYS A 177 9.19 7.53 5.34
N TRP A 178 9.90 7.66 6.44
CA TRP A 178 9.28 7.66 7.76
C TRP A 178 8.43 8.92 7.95
N TRP A 179 7.28 8.74 8.61
CA TRP A 179 6.42 9.86 8.97
C TRP A 179 6.61 10.26 10.44
N ASN A 180 7.26 11.39 10.66
CA ASN A 180 7.68 11.86 11.99
C ASN A 180 6.64 12.75 12.73
N LYS A 181 5.37 12.76 12.34
CA LYS A 181 4.34 13.47 13.13
C LYS A 181 3.65 12.51 14.08
N TYR A 182 4.34 12.20 15.17
CA TYR A 182 3.76 11.76 16.44
C TYR A 182 4.45 12.50 17.58
#